data_AF-A0A9E0JZ61-F1
#
_entry.id   AF-A0A9E0JZ61-F1
#
_cell.length_a   1.000
_cell.length_b   1.000
_cell.length_c   1.000
_cell.angle_alpha   90.00
_cell.angle_beta   90.00
_cell.angle_gamma   90.00
#
_symmetry.space_group_name_H-M   'P 1'
#
loop_
_entity.id
_entity.type
_entity.pdbx_description
1 polymer ?
#
loop_
_entity_poly.entity_id
_entity_poly.type
_entity_poly.pdbx_seq_one_letter_code
_entity_poly.pdbx_strand_id
1 'polypeptide(L)'
;MHGVILILILAIMGGAIAYIGDKLGSKVGKKKLTMFGLRPKHTSIIVTIITGILITTSTLIILSISSQNVRTALFGLDELNKKIAQSSKDLIELNQDLNKINTELIKAKDDKVKIVAELEKANQEKAKALAERDKAMSQLKDLEDTKITLENKVSELNNAKEILEEEVARYNKIIDKLSQSIKTVREGAIVYRAGEVIINGVVEGKENDNIEGSLSNLLYIANAKILDSFDVSDKNVEALWLVRGEMEQAAQAIKNSNEEVIVRVVSAGNVIYGEPVRAYLELYPNR
;
A
#
# COMPACT_ATOMS: atom_id res chain seq x y z
N MET A 1 77.90 -12.94 54.17
CA MET A 1 79.19 -13.49 54.66
C MET A 1 80.41 -12.90 53.96
N HIS A 2 80.39 -12.65 52.64
CA HIS A 2 81.52 -12.06 51.91
C HIS A 2 81.92 -10.63 52.38
N GLY A 3 80.95 -9.79 52.77
CA GLY A 3 81.24 -8.41 53.23
C GLY A 3 82.06 -8.34 54.53
N VAL A 4 81.80 -9.23 55.49
CA VAL A 4 82.51 -9.24 56.80
C VAL A 4 83.97 -9.68 56.63
N ILE A 5 84.22 -10.69 55.78
CA ILE A 5 85.57 -11.16 55.46
C ILE A 5 86.37 -10.08 54.73
N LEU A 6 85.73 -9.36 53.80
CA LEU A 6 86.34 -8.21 53.10
C LEU A 6 86.75 -7.10 54.07
N ILE A 7 85.88 -6.75 55.03
CA ILE A 7 86.17 -5.74 56.06
C ILE A 7 87.36 -6.17 56.94
N LEU A 8 87.44 -7.45 57.32
CA LEU A 8 88.54 -8.00 58.12
C LEU A 8 89.88 -7.93 57.37
N ILE A 9 89.91 -8.32 56.09
CA ILE A 9 91.10 -8.24 55.25
C ILE A 9 91.53 -6.79 55.05
N LEU A 10 90.58 -5.88 54.79
CA LEU A 10 90.84 -4.44 54.67
C LEU A 10 91.40 -3.82 55.96
N ALA A 11 90.90 -4.22 57.12
CA ALA A 11 91.39 -3.74 58.41
C ALA A 11 92.83 -4.19 58.67
N ILE A 12 93.15 -5.46 58.40
CA ILE A 12 94.50 -6.01 58.57
C ILE A 12 95.47 -5.36 57.59
N MET A 13 95.09 -5.24 56.31
CA MET A 13 95.90 -4.55 55.30
C MET A 13 96.09 -3.07 55.64
N GLY A 14 95.03 -2.38 56.07
CA GLY A 14 95.09 -0.97 56.48
C GLY A 14 96.07 -0.76 57.64
N GLY A 15 96.04 -1.63 58.66
CA GLY A 15 96.99 -1.61 59.77
C GLY A 15 98.43 -1.86 59.34
N ALA A 16 98.66 -2.84 58.47
CA ALA A 16 99.99 -3.16 57.94
C ALA A 16 100.57 -1.97 57.14
N ILE A 17 99.76 -1.32 56.31
CA ILE A 17 100.24 -0.21 55.49
C ILE A 17 100.44 1.06 56.34
N ALA A 18 99.58 1.30 57.34
CA ALA A 18 99.76 2.40 58.29
C ALA A 18 101.09 2.28 59.06
N TYR A 19 101.44 1.06 59.51
CA TYR A 19 102.71 0.78 60.16
C TYR A 19 103.92 1.05 59.25
N ILE A 20 103.84 0.64 57.98
CA ILE A 20 104.90 0.90 57.00
C ILE A 20 105.05 2.40 56.74
N GLY A 21 103.94 3.13 56.59
CA GLY A 21 103.93 4.58 56.40
C GLY A 21 104.62 5.34 57.53
N ASP A 22 104.32 4.99 58.78
CA ASP A 22 104.93 5.59 59.98
C ASP A 22 106.43 5.24 60.09
N LYS A 23 106.81 3.99 59.74
CA LYS A 23 108.20 3.55 59.73
C LYS A 23 109.04 4.29 58.68
N LEU A 24 108.47 4.57 57.51
CA LEU A 24 109.11 5.39 56.47
C LEU A 24 109.24 6.85 56.92
N GLY A 25 108.18 7.44 57.45
CA GLY A 25 108.18 8.81 57.97
C GLY A 25 109.22 9.03 59.06
N SER A 26 109.24 8.17 60.09
CA SER A 26 110.19 8.24 61.19
C SER A 26 111.65 8.01 60.76
N LYS A 27 111.88 7.17 59.73
CA LYS A 27 113.23 6.94 59.17
C LYS A 27 113.75 8.15 58.41
N VAL A 28 112.89 8.89 57.72
CA VAL A 28 113.21 10.18 57.08
C VAL A 28 113.52 11.25 58.14
N GLY A 29 112.76 11.27 59.24
CA GLY A 29 113.00 12.17 60.38
C GLY A 29 114.32 11.91 61.10
N LYS A 30 114.69 10.65 61.32
CA LYS A 30 115.97 10.27 61.97
C LYS A 30 117.20 10.54 61.10
N LYS A 31 117.09 10.43 59.77
CA LYS A 31 118.18 10.73 58.83
C LYS A 31 118.41 12.24 58.59
N LYS A 32 117.66 13.12 59.29
CA LYS A 32 117.70 14.59 59.13
C LYS A 32 117.57 15.08 57.68
N LEU A 33 116.80 14.35 56.87
CA LEU A 33 116.59 14.72 55.47
C LEU A 33 115.80 16.02 55.39
N THR A 34 116.29 16.97 54.60
CA THR A 34 115.64 18.24 54.32
C THR A 34 115.05 18.18 52.92
N MET A 35 113.74 18.33 52.80
CA MET A 35 113.07 18.48 51.52
C MET A 35 112.70 19.96 51.40
N PHE A 36 113.07 20.61 50.29
CA PHE A 36 112.79 22.04 50.04
C PHE A 36 113.22 22.99 51.18
N GLY A 37 114.35 22.72 51.84
CA GLY A 37 114.92 23.61 52.88
C GLY A 37 114.20 23.60 54.24
N LEU A 38 113.23 22.71 54.46
CA LEU A 38 112.45 22.63 55.71
C LEU A 38 113.21 21.93 56.85
N ARG A 39 112.95 22.35 58.09
CA ARG A 39 113.51 21.74 59.30
C ARG A 39 113.12 20.25 59.36
N PRO A 40 114.05 19.31 59.64
CA PRO A 40 113.83 17.87 59.48
C PRO A 40 112.59 17.26 60.15
N LYS A 41 112.10 17.86 61.25
CA LYS A 41 110.86 17.45 61.92
C LYS A 41 109.62 17.65 61.03
N HIS A 42 109.54 18.77 60.31
CA HIS A 42 108.41 19.05 59.41
C HIS A 42 108.50 18.24 58.11
N THR A 43 109.72 18.02 57.60
CA THR A 43 109.95 17.15 56.44
C THR A 43 109.42 15.73 56.67
N SER A 44 109.68 15.15 57.84
CA SER A 44 109.18 13.81 58.21
C SER A 44 107.65 13.77 58.24
N ILE A 45 107.00 14.77 58.85
CA ILE A 45 105.54 14.85 58.93
C ILE A 45 104.91 15.00 57.53
N ILE A 46 105.46 15.87 56.68
CA ILE A 46 104.99 16.06 55.31
C ILE A 46 105.13 14.77 54.51
N VAL A 47 106.28 14.09 54.63
CA VAL A 47 106.49 12.80 53.97
C VAL A 47 105.46 11.78 54.43
N THR A 48 105.20 11.65 55.74
CA THR A 48 104.18 10.73 56.27
C THR A 48 102.76 11.02 55.75
N ILE A 49 102.37 12.30 55.66
CA ILE A 49 101.06 12.69 55.11
C ILE A 49 100.98 12.32 53.63
N ILE A 50 102.03 12.61 52.84
CA ILE A 50 102.07 12.28 51.41
C ILE A 50 102.05 10.77 51.20
N THR A 51 102.82 9.97 51.97
CA THR A 51 102.73 8.50 51.86
C THR A 51 101.34 8.00 52.24
N GLY A 52 100.70 8.57 53.28
CA GLY A 52 99.33 8.21 53.66
C GLY A 52 98.29 8.48 52.55
N ILE A 53 98.36 9.65 51.90
CA ILE A 53 97.51 9.99 50.75
C ILE A 53 97.79 9.05 49.57
N LEU A 54 99.07 8.76 49.29
CA LEU A 54 99.47 7.91 48.16
C LEU A 54 99.02 6.45 48.36
N ILE A 55 99.14 5.94 49.59
CA ILE A 55 98.64 4.62 50.00
C ILE A 55 97.13 4.54 49.79
N THR A 56 96.37 5.46 50.39
CA THR A 56 94.89 5.41 50.36
C THR A 56 94.35 5.55 48.95
N THR A 57 94.95 6.45 48.15
CA THR A 57 94.61 6.62 46.72
C THR A 57 94.92 5.35 45.92
N SER A 58 96.09 4.74 46.14
CA SER A 58 96.47 3.48 45.45
C SER A 58 95.54 2.33 45.80
N THR A 59 95.17 2.19 47.08
CA THR A 59 94.20 1.18 47.53
C THR A 59 92.83 1.39 46.86
N LEU A 60 92.34 2.63 46.80
CA LEU A 60 91.07 2.94 46.13
C LEU A 60 91.12 2.62 44.63
N ILE A 61 92.19 2.98 43.93
CA ILE A 61 92.36 2.69 42.49
C ILE A 61 92.35 1.18 42.24
N ILE A 62 93.12 0.41 43.00
CA ILE A 62 93.20 -1.06 42.85
C ILE A 62 91.83 -1.69 43.06
N LEU A 63 91.10 -1.25 44.10
CA LEU A 63 89.75 -1.75 44.39
C LEU A 63 88.74 -1.36 43.30
N SER A 64 88.79 -0.14 42.76
CA SER A 64 87.94 0.30 41.65
C SER A 64 88.18 -0.46 40.35
N ILE A 65 89.40 -0.91 40.09
CA ILE A 65 89.72 -1.77 38.93
C ILE A 65 89.22 -3.19 39.17
N SER A 66 89.52 -3.75 40.34
CA SER A 66 89.24 -5.16 40.66
C SER A 66 87.75 -5.46 40.85
N SER A 67 86.94 -4.50 41.32
CA SER A 67 85.53 -4.72 41.62
C SER A 67 84.62 -3.70 40.93
N GLN A 68 83.68 -4.20 40.13
CA GLN A 68 82.59 -3.38 39.59
C GLN A 68 81.73 -2.78 40.70
N ASN A 69 81.50 -3.50 41.80
CA ASN A 69 80.67 -3.00 42.91
C ASN A 69 81.30 -1.78 43.60
N VAL A 70 82.62 -1.77 43.80
CA VAL A 70 83.33 -0.62 44.37
C VAL A 70 83.33 0.57 43.40
N ARG A 71 83.48 0.32 42.09
CA ARG A 71 83.36 1.35 41.06
C ARG A 71 81.95 1.95 41.01
N THR A 72 80.92 1.13 41.09
CA THR A 72 79.52 1.57 41.12
C THR A 72 79.19 2.32 42.41
N ALA A 73 79.74 1.91 43.55
CA ALA A 73 79.57 2.62 44.82
C ALA A 73 80.31 3.98 44.86
N LEU A 74 81.52 4.07 44.29
CA LEU A 74 82.30 5.31 44.24
C LEU A 74 81.85 6.28 43.14
N PHE A 75 81.34 5.78 42.01
CA PHE A 75 81.09 6.59 40.80
C PHE A 75 79.77 6.30 40.05
N GLY A 76 79.01 5.25 40.43
CA GLY A 76 77.83 4.78 39.69
C GLY A 76 76.48 5.12 40.31
N LEU A 77 76.45 5.78 41.48
CA LEU A 77 75.21 6.21 42.15
C LEU A 77 74.36 7.12 41.26
N ASP A 78 74.98 8.02 40.50
CA ASP A 78 74.28 8.92 39.58
C ASP A 78 73.63 8.17 38.42
N GLU A 79 74.31 7.16 37.87
CA GLU A 79 73.76 6.34 36.77
C GLU A 79 72.62 5.44 37.27
N LEU A 80 72.76 4.88 38.48
CA LEU A 80 71.72 4.07 39.12
C LEU A 80 70.49 4.91 39.45
N ASN A 81 70.66 6.10 40.03
CA ASN A 81 69.57 7.03 40.30
C ASN A 81 68.88 7.48 39.01
N LYS A 82 69.65 7.73 37.93
CA LYS A 82 69.09 8.00 36.60
C LYS A 82 68.26 6.83 36.08
N LYS A 83 68.71 5.59 36.22
CA LYS A 83 67.96 4.39 35.81
C LYS A 83 66.67 4.23 36.62
N ILE A 84 66.72 4.41 37.94
CA ILE A 84 65.52 4.35 38.79
C ILE A 84 64.53 5.45 38.39
N ALA A 85 65.00 6.69 38.24
CA ALA A 85 64.15 7.80 37.83
C ALA A 85 63.53 7.57 36.44
N GLN A 86 64.30 7.05 35.49
CA GLN A 86 63.80 6.69 34.16
C GLN A 86 62.77 5.57 34.23
N SER A 87 63.05 4.46 34.91
CA SER A 87 62.10 3.35 35.03
C SER A 87 60.83 3.75 35.79
N SER A 88 60.93 4.61 36.80
CA SER A 88 59.74 5.18 37.46
C SER A 88 58.92 6.05 36.52
N LYS A 89 59.58 6.85 35.66
CA LYS A 89 58.91 7.65 34.63
C LYS A 89 58.23 6.76 33.60
N ASP A 90 58.92 5.73 33.10
CA ASP A 90 58.38 4.77 32.13
C ASP A 90 57.17 4.01 32.71
N LEU A 91 57.21 3.63 33.99
CA LEU A 91 56.07 3.00 34.66
C LEU A 91 54.87 3.94 34.78
N ILE A 92 55.08 5.22 35.06
CA ILE A 92 54.00 6.20 35.13
C ILE A 92 53.37 6.38 33.74
N GLU A 93 54.20 6.51 32.70
CA GLU A 93 53.76 6.65 31.31
C GLU A 93 52.98 5.42 30.84
N LEU A 94 53.51 4.22 31.10
CA LEU A 94 52.84 2.96 30.75
C LEU A 94 51.49 2.79 31.47
N ASN A 95 51.39 3.18 32.75
CA ASN A 95 50.12 3.16 33.46
C ASN A 95 49.12 4.18 32.90
N GLN A 96 49.58 5.36 32.48
CA GLN A 96 48.73 6.35 31.82
C GLN A 96 48.20 5.81 30.48
N ASP A 97 49.05 5.17 29.68
CA ASP A 97 48.65 4.60 28.40
C ASP A 97 47.73 3.40 28.56
N LEU A 98 47.95 2.53 29.56
CA LEU A 98 47.01 1.46 29.90
C LEU A 98 45.63 2.02 30.28
N ASN A 99 45.59 3.10 31.06
CA ASN A 99 44.31 3.74 31.42
C ASN A 99 43.61 4.35 30.20
N LYS A 100 44.35 4.99 29.27
CA LYS A 100 43.79 5.50 28.01
C LYS A 100 43.22 4.37 27.16
N ILE A 101 44.00 3.32 26.92
CA ILE A 101 43.58 2.15 26.12
C ILE A 101 42.37 1.47 26.74
N ASN A 102 42.33 1.28 28.06
CA ASN A 102 41.16 0.72 28.74
C ASN A 102 39.92 1.61 28.56
N THR A 103 40.09 2.93 28.63
CA THR A 103 38.98 3.87 28.43
C THR A 103 38.47 3.83 26.98
N GLU A 104 39.37 3.77 26.00
CA GLU A 104 39.03 3.61 24.58
C GLU A 104 38.36 2.27 24.30
N LEU A 105 38.83 1.19 24.93
CA LEU A 105 38.23 -0.14 24.80
C LEU A 105 36.81 -0.18 25.36
N ILE A 106 36.56 0.50 26.50
CA ILE A 106 35.22 0.61 27.08
C ILE A 106 34.31 1.40 26.12
N LYS A 107 34.77 2.53 25.57
CA LYS A 107 34.01 3.31 24.58
C LYS A 107 33.70 2.50 23.33
N ALA A 108 34.70 1.82 22.75
CA ALA A 108 34.51 0.99 21.57
C ALA A 108 33.54 -0.18 21.82
N LYS A 109 33.53 -0.76 23.03
CA LYS A 109 32.53 -1.77 23.42
C LYS A 109 31.13 -1.17 23.53
N ASP A 110 30.99 0.00 24.13
CA ASP A 110 29.70 0.69 24.26
C ASP A 110 29.14 1.07 22.88
N ASP A 111 29.97 1.60 22.00
CA ASP A 111 29.60 1.93 20.62
C ASP A 111 29.21 0.68 19.83
N LYS A 112 29.94 -0.44 20.00
CA LYS A 112 29.56 -1.72 19.40
C LYS A 112 28.18 -2.19 19.87
N VAL A 113 27.86 -2.05 21.16
CA VAL A 113 26.54 -2.41 21.70
C VAL A 113 25.45 -1.54 21.09
N LYS A 114 25.67 -0.23 20.96
CA LYS A 114 24.73 0.69 20.29
C LYS A 114 24.50 0.32 18.84
N ILE A 115 25.57 0.08 18.07
CA ILE A 115 25.49 -0.32 16.67
C ILE A 115 24.72 -1.63 16.51
N VAL A 116 24.94 -2.61 17.39
CA VAL A 116 24.20 -3.89 17.35
C VAL A 116 22.71 -3.65 17.63
N ALA A 117 22.36 -2.81 18.60
CA ALA A 117 20.97 -2.47 18.90
C ALA A 117 20.29 -1.71 17.73
N GLU A 118 21.00 -0.81 17.07
CA GLU A 118 20.52 -0.12 15.87
C GLU A 118 20.35 -1.09 14.69
N LEU A 119 21.28 -2.03 14.51
CA LEU A 119 21.21 -3.06 13.48
C LEU A 119 20.00 -3.98 13.70
N GLU A 120 19.72 -4.38 14.93
CA GLU A 120 18.53 -5.16 15.27
C GLU A 120 17.24 -4.40 14.95
N LYS A 121 17.16 -3.11 15.30
CA LYS A 121 16.01 -2.26 14.94
C LYS A 121 15.85 -2.14 13.43
N ALA A 122 16.92 -1.86 12.71
CA ALA A 122 16.91 -1.76 11.25
C ALA A 122 16.49 -3.07 10.59
N ASN A 123 16.92 -4.21 11.12
CA ASN A 123 16.49 -5.53 10.63
C ASN A 123 15.00 -5.80 10.90
N GLN A 124 14.48 -5.38 12.06
CA GLN A 124 13.05 -5.48 12.37
C GLN A 124 12.20 -4.60 11.44
N GLU A 125 12.63 -3.36 11.19
CA GLU A 125 11.97 -2.45 10.26
C GLU A 125 12.00 -3.00 8.83
N LYS A 126 13.14 -3.54 8.39
CA LYS A 126 13.26 -4.21 7.10
C LYS A 126 12.33 -5.41 6.99
N ALA A 127 12.21 -6.23 8.03
CA ALA A 127 11.30 -7.37 8.03
C ALA A 127 9.83 -6.94 7.93
N LYS A 128 9.43 -5.87 8.63
CA LYS A 128 8.09 -5.28 8.52
C LYS A 128 7.83 -4.74 7.12
N ALA A 129 8.76 -3.98 6.56
CA ALA A 129 8.65 -3.43 5.21
C ALA A 129 8.55 -4.52 4.14
N LEU A 130 9.27 -5.63 4.29
CA LEU A 130 9.15 -6.79 3.40
C LEU A 130 7.77 -7.45 3.51
N ALA A 131 7.24 -7.64 4.72
CA ALA A 131 5.90 -8.20 4.91
C ALA A 131 4.81 -7.30 4.32
N GLU A 132 4.92 -5.99 4.47
CA GLU A 132 4.01 -5.01 3.86
C GLU A 132 4.09 -5.03 2.33
N ARG A 133 5.31 -5.10 1.77
CA ARG A 133 5.54 -5.23 0.33
C ARG A 133 4.90 -6.49 -0.22
N ASP A 134 5.08 -7.62 0.45
CA ASP A 134 4.53 -8.90 -0.02
C ASP A 134 3.00 -8.90 0.04
N LYS A 135 2.40 -8.28 1.07
CA LYS A 135 0.96 -8.06 1.15
C LYS A 135 0.46 -7.17 0.01
N ALA A 136 1.13 -6.05 -0.26
CA ALA A 136 0.77 -5.15 -1.35
C ALA A 136 0.88 -5.82 -2.72
N MET A 137 1.89 -6.68 -2.90
CA MET A 137 2.08 -7.46 -4.14
C MET A 137 0.96 -8.48 -4.34
N SER A 138 0.51 -9.16 -3.28
CA SER A 138 -0.67 -10.04 -3.35
C SER A 138 -1.92 -9.26 -3.73
N GLN A 139 -2.15 -8.10 -3.10
CA GLN A 139 -3.31 -7.26 -3.40
C GLN A 139 -3.29 -6.72 -4.84
N LEU A 140 -2.12 -6.38 -5.37
CA LEU A 140 -1.96 -5.96 -6.77
C LEU A 140 -2.34 -7.09 -7.73
N LYS A 141 -1.90 -8.32 -7.44
CA LYS A 141 -2.25 -9.49 -8.23
C LYS A 141 -3.77 -9.73 -8.22
N ASP A 142 -4.39 -9.72 -7.04
CA ASP A 142 -5.84 -9.90 -6.91
C ASP A 142 -6.61 -8.81 -7.66
N LEU A 143 -6.12 -7.57 -7.62
CA LEU A 143 -6.71 -6.44 -8.34
C LEU A 143 -6.57 -6.59 -9.86
N GLU A 144 -5.45 -7.11 -10.33
CA GLU A 144 -5.21 -7.38 -11.75
C GLU A 144 -6.12 -8.50 -12.27
N ASP A 145 -6.25 -9.59 -11.52
CA ASP A 145 -7.20 -10.68 -11.82
C ASP A 145 -8.66 -10.18 -11.84
N THR A 146 -9.00 -9.32 -10.88
CA THR A 146 -10.32 -8.67 -10.81
C THR A 146 -10.55 -7.76 -12.01
N LYS A 147 -9.56 -6.97 -12.41
CA LYS A 147 -9.63 -6.10 -13.58
C LYS A 147 -9.89 -6.90 -14.87
N ILE A 148 -9.14 -7.99 -15.09
CA ILE A 148 -9.35 -8.89 -16.25
C ILE A 148 -10.78 -9.44 -16.24
N THR A 149 -11.26 -9.86 -15.07
CA THR A 149 -12.63 -10.38 -14.93
C THR A 149 -13.68 -9.32 -15.27
N LEU A 150 -13.49 -8.08 -14.82
CA LEU A 150 -14.39 -6.96 -15.16
C LEU A 150 -14.33 -6.62 -16.64
N GLU A 151 -13.14 -6.60 -17.25
CA GLU A 151 -12.99 -6.33 -18.69
C GLU A 151 -13.72 -7.38 -19.53
N ASN A 152 -13.61 -8.66 -19.17
CA ASN A 152 -14.37 -9.73 -19.81
C ASN A 152 -15.88 -9.53 -19.65
N LYS A 153 -16.33 -9.17 -18.44
CA LYS A 153 -17.76 -8.94 -18.17
C LYS A 153 -18.32 -7.72 -18.92
N VAL A 154 -17.54 -6.66 -19.06
CA VAL A 154 -17.89 -5.49 -19.88
C VAL A 154 -18.02 -5.90 -21.35
N SER A 155 -17.10 -6.72 -21.87
CA SER A 155 -17.17 -7.25 -23.23
C SER A 155 -18.43 -8.10 -23.45
N GLU A 156 -18.72 -9.02 -22.53
CA GLU A 156 -19.94 -9.84 -22.56
C GLU A 156 -21.22 -8.99 -22.55
N LEU A 157 -21.28 -7.98 -21.67
CA LEU A 157 -22.43 -7.08 -21.58
C LEU A 157 -22.60 -6.23 -22.84
N ASN A 158 -21.51 -5.79 -23.47
CA ASN A 158 -21.57 -5.05 -24.72
C ASN A 158 -22.11 -5.92 -25.85
N ASN A 159 -21.65 -7.17 -25.97
CA ASN A 159 -22.16 -8.12 -26.96
C ASN A 159 -23.66 -8.41 -26.73
N ALA A 160 -24.06 -8.64 -25.47
CA ALA A 160 -25.46 -8.87 -25.13
C ALA A 160 -26.34 -7.65 -25.45
N LYS A 161 -25.83 -6.44 -25.22
CA LYS A 161 -26.50 -5.19 -25.57
C LYS A 161 -26.70 -5.07 -27.08
N GLU A 162 -25.67 -5.35 -27.87
CA GLU A 162 -25.74 -5.28 -29.34
C GLU A 162 -26.80 -6.26 -29.89
N ILE A 163 -26.80 -7.51 -29.40
CA ILE A 163 -27.81 -8.51 -29.75
C ILE A 163 -29.22 -8.01 -29.40
N LEU A 164 -29.40 -7.44 -28.20
CA LEU A 164 -30.70 -6.95 -27.77
C LEU A 164 -31.17 -5.75 -28.62
N GLU A 165 -30.26 -4.85 -29.00
CA GLU A 165 -30.56 -3.73 -29.90
C GLU A 165 -30.99 -4.23 -31.29
N GLU A 166 -30.32 -5.26 -31.83
CA GLU A 166 -30.73 -5.91 -33.07
C GLU A 166 -32.11 -6.58 -32.96
N GLU A 167 -32.39 -7.28 -31.86
CA GLU A 167 -33.70 -7.89 -31.61
C GLU A 167 -34.81 -6.86 -31.53
N VAL A 168 -34.60 -5.75 -30.81
CA VAL A 168 -35.55 -4.64 -30.71
C VAL A 168 -35.81 -4.04 -32.10
N ALA A 169 -34.76 -3.79 -32.89
CA ALA A 169 -34.89 -3.29 -34.26
C ALA A 169 -35.69 -4.27 -35.14
N ARG A 170 -35.44 -5.58 -35.00
CA ARG A 170 -36.20 -6.62 -35.71
C ARG A 170 -37.67 -6.64 -35.31
N TYR A 171 -37.99 -6.56 -34.01
CA TYR A 171 -39.37 -6.53 -33.54
C TYR A 171 -40.12 -5.31 -34.04
N ASN A 172 -39.51 -4.12 -34.00
CA ASN A 172 -40.12 -2.91 -34.56
C ASN A 172 -40.46 -3.08 -36.04
N LYS A 173 -39.55 -3.66 -36.83
CA LYS A 173 -39.79 -3.95 -38.25
C LYS A 173 -40.93 -4.96 -38.47
N ILE A 174 -41.09 -5.94 -37.58
CA ILE A 174 -42.21 -6.90 -37.63
C ILE A 174 -43.53 -6.20 -37.30
N ILE A 175 -43.54 -5.35 -36.27
CA ILE A 175 -44.72 -4.56 -35.87
C ILE A 175 -45.16 -3.65 -37.02
N ASP A 176 -44.23 -2.97 -37.70
CA ASP A 176 -44.54 -2.10 -38.83
C ASP A 176 -45.16 -2.90 -39.99
N LYS A 177 -44.56 -4.03 -40.34
CA LYS A 177 -45.09 -4.94 -41.38
C LYS A 177 -46.46 -5.47 -41.04
N LEU A 178 -46.67 -5.89 -39.79
CA LEU A 178 -47.95 -6.42 -39.32
C LEU A 178 -49.04 -5.33 -39.32
N SER A 179 -48.70 -4.12 -38.89
CA SER A 179 -49.62 -2.98 -38.91
C SER A 179 -50.03 -2.64 -40.35
N GLN A 180 -49.07 -2.68 -41.29
CA GLN A 180 -49.35 -2.46 -42.71
C GLN A 180 -50.21 -3.58 -43.30
N SER A 181 -49.93 -4.85 -42.99
CA SER A 181 -50.74 -5.97 -43.51
C SER A 181 -52.15 -5.97 -42.96
N ILE A 182 -52.34 -5.67 -41.67
CA ILE A 182 -53.67 -5.51 -41.06
C ILE A 182 -54.44 -4.39 -41.77
N LYS A 183 -53.80 -3.25 -42.06
CA LYS A 183 -54.44 -2.16 -42.80
C LYS A 183 -54.90 -2.62 -44.19
N THR A 184 -54.03 -3.29 -44.95
CA THR A 184 -54.37 -3.81 -46.29
C THR A 184 -55.52 -4.82 -46.24
N VAL A 185 -55.53 -5.74 -45.28
CA VAL A 185 -56.62 -6.71 -45.10
C VAL A 185 -57.92 -6.01 -44.76
N ARG A 186 -57.90 -5.03 -43.85
CA ARG A 186 -59.09 -4.27 -43.48
C ARG A 186 -59.66 -3.47 -44.66
N GLU A 187 -58.82 -2.93 -45.53
CA GLU A 187 -59.26 -2.21 -46.74
C GLU A 187 -59.86 -3.15 -47.80
N GLY A 188 -59.35 -4.39 -47.91
CA GLY A 188 -59.84 -5.39 -48.87
C GLY A 188 -61.08 -6.17 -48.42
N ALA A 189 -61.38 -6.20 -47.11
CA ALA A 189 -62.46 -7.00 -46.51
C ALA A 189 -63.68 -6.18 -46.06
N ILE A 190 -63.81 -4.91 -46.48
CA ILE A 190 -64.96 -4.06 -46.12
C ILE A 190 -66.21 -4.60 -46.81
N VAL A 191 -67.17 -5.07 -46.00
CA VAL A 191 -68.48 -5.56 -46.45
C VAL A 191 -69.51 -4.45 -46.51
N TYR A 192 -69.47 -3.51 -45.56
CA TYR A 192 -70.29 -2.29 -45.56
C TYR A 192 -69.41 -1.06 -45.35
N ARG A 193 -69.56 -0.01 -46.15
CA ARG A 193 -68.89 1.28 -45.95
C ARG A 193 -69.69 2.16 -44.98
N ALA A 194 -69.01 3.07 -44.30
CA ALA A 194 -69.68 4.10 -43.51
C ALA A 194 -70.65 4.91 -44.38
N GLY A 195 -71.92 5.01 -43.96
CA GLY A 195 -72.98 5.69 -44.72
C GLY A 195 -73.67 4.83 -45.79
N GLU A 196 -73.30 3.56 -45.94
CA GLU A 196 -73.96 2.66 -46.87
C GLU A 196 -75.34 2.22 -46.35
N VAL A 197 -76.34 2.26 -47.23
CA VAL A 197 -77.71 1.84 -46.92
C VAL A 197 -77.78 0.31 -46.96
N ILE A 198 -77.98 -0.30 -45.80
CA ILE A 198 -78.13 -1.75 -45.64
C ILE A 198 -79.47 -2.18 -46.20
N ILE A 199 -80.55 -1.54 -45.76
CA ILE A 199 -81.89 -1.77 -46.29
C ILE A 199 -82.74 -0.50 -46.15
N ASN A 200 -83.73 -0.37 -47.02
CA ASN A 200 -84.80 0.61 -46.92
C ASN A 200 -86.15 -0.10 -46.78
N GLY A 201 -87.06 0.49 -46.01
CA GLY A 201 -88.45 0.05 -45.95
C GLY A 201 -89.37 1.24 -45.78
N VAL A 202 -90.62 1.07 -46.18
CA VAL A 202 -91.65 2.10 -46.05
C VAL A 202 -92.51 1.72 -44.86
N VAL A 203 -92.73 2.66 -43.95
CA VAL A 203 -93.60 2.49 -42.78
C VAL A 203 -94.68 3.56 -42.83
N GLU A 204 -95.93 3.12 -42.84
CA GLU A 204 -97.09 4.00 -42.72
C GLU A 204 -97.09 4.67 -41.34
N GLY A 205 -97.34 5.98 -41.32
CA GLY A 205 -97.34 6.79 -40.10
C GLY A 205 -98.62 6.64 -39.29
N LYS A 206 -99.43 7.71 -39.25
CA LYS A 206 -100.58 7.89 -38.36
C LYS A 206 -101.65 6.78 -38.35
N GLU A 207 -101.79 6.00 -39.42
CA GLU A 207 -102.78 4.91 -39.51
C GLU A 207 -102.25 3.56 -39.00
N ASN A 208 -100.97 3.46 -38.68
CA ASN A 208 -100.36 2.21 -38.22
C ASN A 208 -100.34 2.13 -36.69
N ASP A 209 -101.19 1.27 -36.13
CA ASP A 209 -101.21 0.99 -34.69
C ASP A 209 -99.98 0.18 -34.20
N ASN A 210 -99.13 -0.31 -35.12
CA ASN A 210 -97.99 -1.18 -34.82
C ASN A 210 -96.67 -0.75 -35.50
N ILE A 211 -96.32 0.55 -35.40
CA ILE A 211 -95.07 1.11 -35.94
C ILE A 211 -93.82 0.39 -35.40
N GLU A 212 -93.81 0.03 -34.11
CA GLU A 212 -92.69 -0.70 -33.48
C GLU A 212 -92.51 -2.10 -34.08
N GLY A 213 -93.60 -2.79 -34.39
CA GLY A 213 -93.56 -4.08 -35.09
C GLY A 213 -93.05 -3.95 -36.52
N SER A 214 -93.47 -2.91 -37.25
CA SER A 214 -92.98 -2.63 -38.61
C SER A 214 -91.47 -2.32 -38.61
N LEU A 215 -90.99 -1.52 -37.67
CA LEU A 215 -89.56 -1.25 -37.49
C LEU A 215 -88.79 -2.51 -37.09
N SER A 216 -89.32 -3.31 -36.15
CA SER A 216 -88.70 -4.57 -35.73
C SER A 216 -88.56 -5.55 -36.90
N ASN A 217 -89.57 -5.65 -37.77
CA ASN A 217 -89.52 -6.48 -38.96
C ASN A 217 -88.46 -5.98 -39.96
N LEU A 218 -88.39 -4.67 -40.18
CA LEU A 218 -87.40 -4.06 -41.06
C LEU A 218 -85.97 -4.32 -40.55
N LEU A 219 -85.75 -4.25 -39.24
CA LEU A 219 -84.48 -4.56 -38.59
C LEU A 219 -84.15 -6.05 -38.63
N TYR A 220 -85.15 -6.92 -38.52
CA TYR A 220 -84.97 -8.36 -38.72
C TYR A 220 -84.50 -8.69 -40.14
N ILE A 221 -85.10 -8.06 -41.16
CA ILE A 221 -84.67 -8.23 -42.56
C ILE A 221 -83.28 -7.63 -42.78
N ALA A 222 -82.99 -6.47 -42.17
CA ALA A 222 -81.66 -5.87 -42.19
C ALA A 222 -80.61 -6.83 -41.60
N ASN A 223 -80.91 -7.43 -40.45
CA ASN A 223 -80.06 -8.43 -39.80
C ASN A 223 -79.85 -9.66 -40.70
N ALA A 224 -80.92 -10.20 -41.30
CA ALA A 224 -80.82 -11.32 -42.23
C ALA A 224 -79.95 -10.99 -43.46
N LYS A 225 -80.09 -9.78 -44.03
CA LYS A 225 -79.27 -9.33 -45.16
C LYS A 225 -77.79 -9.22 -44.78
N ILE A 226 -77.49 -8.78 -43.55
CA ILE A 226 -76.12 -8.75 -43.04
C ILE A 226 -75.56 -10.17 -42.89
N LEU A 227 -76.33 -11.10 -42.31
CA LEU A 227 -75.92 -12.49 -42.16
C LEU A 227 -75.68 -13.19 -43.51
N ASP A 228 -76.55 -12.94 -44.49
CA ASP A 228 -76.39 -13.46 -45.86
C ASP A 228 -75.12 -12.87 -46.52
N SER A 229 -74.78 -11.61 -46.22
CA SER A 229 -73.53 -10.96 -46.68
C SER A 229 -72.27 -11.54 -46.03
N PHE A 230 -72.43 -12.23 -44.90
CA PHE A 230 -71.36 -12.90 -44.15
C PHE A 230 -71.37 -14.43 -44.31
N ASP A 231 -72.19 -14.99 -45.22
CA ASP A 231 -72.34 -16.44 -45.43
C ASP A 231 -72.63 -17.23 -44.13
N VAL A 232 -73.38 -16.62 -43.20
CA VAL A 232 -73.74 -17.23 -41.91
C VAL A 232 -75.07 -17.98 -42.05
N SER A 233 -75.01 -19.30 -41.97
CA SER A 233 -76.20 -20.17 -42.09
C SER A 233 -77.19 -20.05 -40.92
N ASP A 234 -76.74 -19.62 -39.74
CA ASP A 234 -77.59 -19.45 -38.57
C ASP A 234 -78.24 -18.05 -38.54
N LYS A 235 -79.54 -18.00 -38.85
CA LYS A 235 -80.33 -16.76 -38.91
C LYS A 235 -80.75 -16.23 -37.53
N ASN A 236 -80.42 -16.92 -36.45
CA ASN A 236 -80.72 -16.49 -35.08
C ASN A 236 -79.62 -15.62 -34.44
N VAL A 237 -78.53 -15.38 -35.16
CA VAL A 237 -77.43 -14.53 -34.68
C VAL A 237 -77.78 -13.06 -34.87
N GLU A 238 -77.58 -12.26 -33.83
CA GLU A 238 -77.76 -10.79 -33.90
C GLU A 238 -76.47 -10.15 -34.42
N ALA A 239 -76.45 -9.85 -35.72
CA ALA A 239 -75.35 -9.20 -36.42
C ALA A 239 -75.54 -7.68 -36.58
N LEU A 240 -76.76 -7.17 -36.42
CA LEU A 240 -77.10 -5.75 -36.49
C LEU A 240 -77.24 -5.14 -35.09
N TRP A 241 -76.42 -4.13 -34.79
CA TRP A 241 -76.51 -3.39 -33.52
C TRP A 241 -76.94 -1.95 -33.79
N LEU A 242 -78.10 -1.56 -33.26
CA LEU A 242 -78.57 -0.17 -33.31
C LEU A 242 -77.99 0.66 -32.18
N VAL A 243 -77.77 1.94 -32.45
CA VAL A 243 -77.43 2.90 -31.40
C VAL A 243 -78.61 3.03 -30.43
N ARG A 244 -78.33 3.04 -29.13
CA ARG A 244 -79.35 3.03 -28.07
C ARG A 244 -80.30 4.23 -28.21
N GLY A 245 -81.61 3.98 -28.27
CA GLY A 245 -82.64 5.01 -28.36
C GLY A 245 -83.04 5.41 -29.79
N GLU A 246 -82.31 4.96 -30.83
CA GLU A 246 -82.66 5.24 -32.24
C GLU A 246 -84.04 4.69 -32.62
N MET A 247 -84.37 3.49 -32.14
CA MET A 247 -85.64 2.84 -32.44
C MET A 247 -86.83 3.61 -31.85
N GLU A 248 -86.72 4.04 -30.60
CA GLU A 248 -87.76 4.82 -29.91
C GLU A 248 -87.94 6.19 -30.57
N GLN A 249 -86.84 6.86 -30.90
CA GLN A 249 -86.87 8.15 -31.60
C GLN A 249 -87.50 8.01 -32.99
N ALA A 250 -87.15 6.96 -33.72
CA ALA A 250 -87.70 6.71 -35.04
C ALA A 250 -89.20 6.41 -35.01
N ALA A 251 -89.65 5.57 -34.06
CA ALA A 251 -91.06 5.25 -33.87
C ALA A 251 -91.88 6.51 -33.54
N GLN A 252 -91.36 7.37 -32.68
CA GLN A 252 -92.03 8.61 -32.28
C GLN A 252 -92.09 9.62 -33.44
N ALA A 253 -91.03 9.71 -34.25
CA ALA A 253 -90.99 10.56 -35.43
C ALA A 253 -91.98 10.09 -36.52
N ILE A 254 -92.08 8.79 -36.77
CA ILE A 254 -93.02 8.20 -37.75
C ILE A 254 -94.47 8.38 -37.29
N LYS A 255 -94.77 8.21 -36.00
CA LYS A 255 -96.12 8.38 -35.44
C LYS A 255 -96.66 9.82 -35.61
N ASN A 256 -95.77 10.80 -35.60
CA ASN A 256 -96.13 12.20 -35.80
C ASN A 256 -96.25 12.58 -37.29
N SER A 257 -95.92 11.68 -38.22
CA SER A 257 -96.06 11.88 -39.66
C SER A 257 -97.47 11.49 -40.13
N ASN A 258 -98.11 12.34 -40.93
CA ASN A 258 -99.38 12.05 -41.61
C ASN A 258 -99.17 11.30 -42.95
N GLU A 259 -97.92 11.09 -43.36
CA GLU A 259 -97.54 10.47 -44.64
C GLU A 259 -96.70 9.21 -44.39
N GLU A 260 -96.61 8.33 -45.40
CA GLU A 260 -95.65 7.22 -45.41
C GLU A 260 -94.22 7.74 -45.23
N VAL A 261 -93.42 7.04 -44.40
CA VAL A 261 -92.03 7.41 -44.12
C VAL A 261 -91.09 6.31 -44.61
N ILE A 262 -90.10 6.68 -45.40
CA ILE A 262 -89.01 5.80 -45.81
C ILE A 262 -88.00 5.74 -44.66
N VAL A 263 -87.82 4.56 -44.10
CA VAL A 263 -86.83 4.23 -43.08
C VAL A 263 -85.65 3.55 -43.74
N ARG A 264 -84.45 4.10 -43.59
CA ARG A 264 -83.19 3.48 -44.05
C ARG A 264 -82.37 3.04 -42.86
N VAL A 265 -81.91 1.80 -42.90
CA VAL A 265 -80.88 1.29 -41.97
C VAL A 265 -79.54 1.56 -42.62
N VAL A 266 -78.72 2.39 -41.98
CA VAL A 266 -77.46 2.86 -42.55
C VAL A 266 -76.29 2.43 -41.66
N SER A 267 -75.23 1.91 -42.27
CA SER A 267 -74.03 1.54 -41.53
C SER A 267 -73.33 2.76 -40.93
N ALA A 268 -73.06 2.72 -39.63
CA ALA A 268 -72.40 3.80 -38.89
C ALA A 268 -70.88 3.86 -39.14
N GLY A 269 -70.28 2.83 -39.74
CA GLY A 269 -68.84 2.74 -39.96
C GLY A 269 -68.46 1.75 -41.06
N ASN A 270 -67.17 1.63 -41.36
CA ASN A 270 -66.67 0.58 -42.23
C ASN A 270 -66.67 -0.73 -41.45
N VAL A 271 -67.44 -1.72 -41.92
CA VAL A 271 -67.56 -3.04 -41.28
C VAL A 271 -66.83 -4.07 -42.14
N ILE A 272 -66.01 -4.88 -41.50
CA ILE A 272 -65.34 -6.02 -42.14
C ILE A 272 -66.12 -7.32 -41.91
N TYR A 273 -65.86 -8.32 -42.75
CA TYR A 273 -66.47 -9.65 -42.63
C TYR A 273 -66.34 -10.22 -41.21
N GLY A 274 -67.47 -10.59 -40.59
CA GLY A 274 -67.53 -11.22 -39.28
C GLY A 274 -67.61 -10.28 -38.06
N GLU A 275 -67.55 -8.96 -38.24
CA GLU A 275 -67.81 -8.00 -37.16
C GLU A 275 -69.30 -7.59 -37.11
N PRO A 276 -69.90 -7.37 -35.93
CA PRO A 276 -71.25 -6.82 -35.83
C PRO A 276 -71.37 -5.45 -36.50
N VAL A 277 -72.40 -5.28 -37.33
CA VAL A 277 -72.68 -4.05 -38.06
C VAL A 277 -73.40 -3.09 -37.13
N ARG A 278 -72.75 -1.97 -36.82
CA ARG A 278 -73.40 -0.87 -36.10
C ARG A 278 -74.16 0.00 -37.09
N ALA A 279 -75.44 0.26 -36.83
CA ALA A 279 -76.28 1.05 -37.71
C ALA A 279 -77.10 2.12 -36.98
N TYR A 280 -77.56 3.10 -37.75
CA TYR A 280 -78.53 4.12 -37.34
C TYR A 280 -79.67 4.18 -38.35
N LEU A 281 -80.77 4.85 -37.98
CA LEU A 281 -81.96 4.98 -38.81
C LEU A 281 -82.04 6.37 -39.42
N GLU A 282 -82.20 6.45 -40.73
CA GLU A 282 -82.56 7.70 -41.41
C GLU A 282 -84.02 7.66 -41.83
N LEU A 283 -84.73 8.77 -41.62
CA LEU A 283 -86.15 8.91 -41.94
C LEU A 283 -86.34 9.98 -43.01
N TYR A 284 -87.04 9.63 -44.08
CA TYR A 284 -87.39 10.55 -45.16
C TYR A 284 -88.89 10.48 -45.46
N PRO A 285 -89.58 11.61 -45.67
CA PRO A 285 -90.98 11.59 -46.07
C PRO A 285 -91.12 10.97 -47.47
N ASN A 286 -92.09 10.07 -47.64
CA ASN A 286 -92.43 9.48 -48.94
C ASN A 286 -93.37 10.43 -49.70
N ARG A 287 -92.79 11.38 -50.43
CA ARG A 287 -93.52 12.38 -51.25
C ARG A 287 -93.56 12.01 -52.73
#